data_AF-A0A2T6KK97-F1
#
_entry.id   AF-A0A2T6KK97-F1
#
_cell.length_a   1.000
_cell.length_b   1.000
_cell.length_c   1.000
_cell.angle_alpha   90.00
_cell.angle_beta   90.00
_cell.angle_gamma   90.00
#
_symmetry.space_group_name_H-M   'P 1'
#
loop_
_entity.id
_entity.type
_entity.pdbx_description
1 polymer ?
#
loop_
_entity_poly.entity_id
_entity_poly.type
_entity_poly.pdbx_seq_one_letter_code
_entity_poly.pdbx_strand_id
1 'polypeptide(L)'
;MNKLKCLSAACLVFASACTDQIIDDNTTSRFVTPEANGAILSPGGATGGFTDSFGQGYAFKAGSDGDGIAAVAGVIPGTVATEAPTSGTIRFEGNYQLVSVGGFFLDDGNVVGISVPVAGPISLNGNFDDGTLRGSADRLSIDGRISGNALSGNVEYDGVEGKLTGVIGANKAVGAFHGNDEDDIYAGGFYATARTD
;
A
#
# COMPACT_ATOMS: atom_id res chain seq x y z
N MET A 1 -33.04 11.05 24.31
CA MET A 1 -32.37 11.08 25.64
C MET A 1 -32.63 9.74 26.31
N ASN A 2 -31.81 8.73 26.00
CA ASN A 2 -32.07 7.35 26.42
C ASN A 2 -31.37 7.05 27.75
N LYS A 3 -32.17 6.57 28.71
CA LYS A 3 -31.81 6.29 30.09
C LYS A 3 -31.09 4.94 30.20
N LEU A 4 -29.95 4.94 30.89
CA LEU A 4 -29.25 3.76 31.39
C LEU A 4 -30.20 2.83 32.17
N LYS A 5 -30.13 1.53 31.87
CA LYS A 5 -30.52 0.46 32.79
C LYS A 5 -29.32 -0.47 32.94
N CYS A 6 -28.67 -0.40 34.10
CA CYS A 6 -27.70 -1.38 34.56
C CYS A 6 -28.49 -2.41 35.39
N LEU A 7 -28.51 -3.67 34.94
CA LEU A 7 -29.11 -4.79 35.69
C LEU A 7 -27.98 -5.74 36.09
N SER A 8 -27.81 -5.98 37.39
CA SER A 8 -26.81 -6.88 37.98
C SER A 8 -27.19 -8.34 37.84
N ALA A 9 -26.30 -9.16 37.27
CA ALA A 9 -25.96 -10.51 37.74
C ALA A 9 -24.84 -11.13 36.87
N ALA A 10 -23.70 -11.42 37.50
CA ALA A 10 -22.70 -12.42 37.12
C ALA A 10 -22.31 -12.57 35.63
N CYS A 11 -21.36 -11.75 35.18
CA CYS A 11 -20.26 -12.25 34.32
C CYS A 11 -19.10 -11.27 34.43
N LEU A 12 -18.04 -11.70 35.10
CA LEU A 12 -16.84 -10.92 35.39
C LEU A 12 -15.79 -11.13 34.29
N VAL A 13 -16.18 -11.19 33.00
CA VAL A 13 -15.24 -11.38 31.86
C VAL A 13 -15.86 -10.91 30.53
N PHE A 14 -16.13 -9.62 30.29
CA PHE A 14 -16.51 -9.14 28.92
C PHE A 14 -16.11 -7.69 28.64
N ALA A 15 -15.03 -7.19 29.23
CA ALA A 15 -14.48 -5.88 28.84
C ALA A 15 -13.50 -5.99 27.66
N SER A 16 -12.77 -7.11 27.50
CA SER A 16 -11.81 -7.27 26.40
C SER A 16 -12.50 -7.46 25.04
N ALA A 17 -13.60 -8.21 24.99
CA ALA A 17 -14.28 -8.53 23.73
C ALA A 17 -14.92 -7.31 23.02
N CYS A 18 -15.37 -6.30 23.77
CA CYS A 18 -15.85 -5.05 23.16
C CYS A 18 -14.72 -4.10 22.77
N THR A 19 -13.51 -4.30 23.28
CA THR A 19 -12.35 -3.45 22.95
C THR A 19 -11.65 -3.99 21.70
N ASP A 20 -11.53 -5.31 21.55
CA ASP A 20 -11.07 -5.96 20.32
C ASP A 20 -11.97 -5.61 19.13
N GLN A 21 -13.30 -5.69 19.32
CA GLN A 21 -14.26 -5.41 18.24
C GLN A 21 -14.28 -3.93 17.76
N ILE A 22 -13.71 -2.99 18.52
CA ILE A 22 -13.56 -1.57 18.09
C ILE A 22 -12.34 -1.41 17.18
N ILE A 23 -11.34 -2.29 17.32
CA ILE A 23 -10.10 -2.23 16.55
C ILE A 23 -10.27 -2.95 15.21
N ASP A 24 -10.96 -4.10 15.18
CA ASP A 24 -11.14 -4.94 13.99
C ASP A 24 -11.84 -4.23 12.80
N ASP A 25 -12.73 -3.25 13.07
CA ASP A 25 -13.48 -2.51 12.04
C ASP A 25 -12.82 -1.17 11.61
N ASN A 26 -11.61 -0.86 12.11
CA ASN A 26 -11.02 0.47 11.99
C ASN A 26 -9.78 0.54 11.08
N THR A 27 -9.50 -0.51 10.30
CA THR A 27 -8.46 -0.46 9.26
C THR A 27 -9.04 0.02 7.92
N THR A 28 -8.30 0.87 7.22
CA THR A 28 -8.67 1.27 5.85
C THR A 28 -7.44 1.32 4.96
N SER A 29 -7.64 1.18 3.66
CA SER A 29 -6.59 1.46 2.69
C SER A 29 -7.15 2.10 1.42
N ARG A 30 -6.40 3.03 0.83
CA ARG A 30 -6.85 3.78 -0.37
C ARG A 30 -5.71 4.41 -1.16
N PHE A 31 -5.94 4.65 -2.44
CA PHE A 31 -5.09 5.52 -3.23
C PHE A 31 -5.32 6.99 -2.88
N VAL A 32 -4.25 7.76 -2.89
CA VAL A 32 -4.26 9.22 -2.77
C VAL A 32 -3.39 9.83 -3.86
N THR A 33 -3.53 11.14 -4.07
CA THR A 33 -2.62 11.91 -4.92
C THR A 33 -1.58 12.58 -4.01
N PRO A 34 -0.31 12.15 -4.02
CA PRO A 34 0.75 12.84 -3.30
C PRO A 34 0.94 14.25 -3.85
N GLU A 35 1.52 15.12 -3.04
CA GLU A 35 2.07 16.38 -3.54
C GLU A 35 3.20 16.13 -4.55
N ALA A 36 3.56 17.14 -5.35
CA ALA A 36 4.64 17.03 -6.34
C ALA A 36 6.02 16.73 -5.72
N ASN A 37 6.19 17.01 -4.43
CA ASN A 37 7.39 16.66 -3.65
C ASN A 37 7.31 15.25 -3.01
N GLY A 38 6.23 14.49 -3.25
CA GLY A 38 5.96 13.19 -2.66
C GLY A 38 5.32 13.22 -1.26
N ALA A 39 4.91 14.38 -0.76
CA ALA A 39 4.29 14.45 0.57
C ALA A 39 2.86 13.89 0.59
N ILE A 40 2.54 13.22 1.70
CA ILE A 40 1.21 12.73 2.04
C ILE A 40 0.90 13.19 3.48
N LEU A 41 -0.16 13.98 3.65
CA LEU A 41 -0.45 14.67 4.92
C LEU A 41 -1.09 13.74 5.97
N SER A 42 -2.08 12.95 5.60
CA SER A 42 -2.70 11.90 6.44
C SER A 42 -2.60 10.54 5.75
N PRO A 43 -2.49 9.43 6.51
CA PRO A 43 -2.61 9.31 7.98
C PRO A 43 -1.37 9.84 8.73
N GLY A 44 -1.41 9.86 10.05
CA GLY A 44 -0.20 9.95 10.88
C GLY A 44 0.58 8.63 10.82
N GLY A 45 1.89 8.67 11.12
CA GLY A 45 2.71 7.45 11.20
C GLY A 45 3.84 7.38 10.20
N ALA A 46 4.22 6.15 9.84
CA ALA A 46 5.38 5.86 9.02
C ALA A 46 5.15 6.27 7.56
N THR A 47 6.16 6.89 6.96
CA THR A 47 6.14 7.40 5.59
C THR A 47 7.31 6.83 4.81
N GLY A 48 7.14 6.71 3.50
CA GLY A 48 8.21 6.33 2.59
C GLY A 48 7.86 6.67 1.15
N GLY A 49 8.78 6.35 0.24
CA GLY A 49 8.63 6.66 -1.16
C GLY A 49 9.97 6.78 -1.85
N PHE A 50 9.88 6.94 -3.17
CA PHE A 50 11.02 7.17 -4.02
C PHE A 50 10.69 8.30 -5.00
N THR A 51 11.64 9.20 -5.19
CA THR A 51 11.56 10.29 -6.16
C THR A 51 12.88 10.37 -6.91
N ASP A 52 12.84 10.28 -8.24
CA ASP A 52 14.03 10.49 -9.07
C ASP A 52 14.38 11.98 -9.20
N SER A 53 15.48 12.28 -9.91
CA SER A 53 15.95 13.66 -10.11
C SER A 53 14.98 14.56 -10.86
N PHE A 54 13.94 14.01 -11.48
CA PHE A 54 12.90 14.74 -12.20
C PHE A 54 11.61 14.88 -11.39
N GLY A 55 11.59 14.48 -10.12
CA GLY A 55 10.38 14.53 -9.30
C GLY A 55 9.42 13.38 -9.55
N GLN A 56 9.83 12.31 -10.23
CA GLN A 56 8.95 11.20 -10.60
C GLN A 56 9.13 10.02 -9.65
N GLY A 57 8.04 9.34 -9.32
CA GLY A 57 8.06 8.15 -8.49
C GLY A 57 6.75 7.92 -7.75
N TYR A 58 6.86 7.51 -6.50
CA TYR A 58 5.72 7.13 -5.67
C TYR A 58 5.94 7.54 -4.22
N ALA A 59 4.86 7.69 -3.48
CA ALA A 59 4.87 7.95 -2.05
C ALA A 59 3.81 7.10 -1.35
N PHE A 60 4.07 6.77 -0.09
CA PHE A 60 3.16 6.01 0.74
C PHE A 60 3.28 6.40 2.21
N LYS A 61 2.21 6.13 2.95
CA LYS A 61 2.12 6.40 4.38
C LYS A 61 1.16 5.44 5.06
N ALA A 62 1.47 5.04 6.28
CA ALA A 62 0.63 4.15 7.07
C ALA A 62 0.66 4.49 8.56
N GLY A 63 -0.48 4.39 9.23
CA GLY A 63 -0.63 4.60 10.67
C GLY A 63 -1.97 5.23 11.03
N SER A 64 -2.05 5.92 12.16
CA SER A 64 -3.31 6.42 12.73
C SER A 64 -4.01 7.47 11.85
N ASP A 65 -5.32 7.28 11.61
CA ASP A 65 -6.20 8.17 10.84
C ASP A 65 -7.49 8.43 11.65
N GLY A 66 -7.47 9.46 12.50
CA GLY A 66 -8.55 9.72 13.44
C GLY A 66 -8.68 8.59 14.46
N ASP A 67 -9.85 7.95 14.51
CA ASP A 67 -10.14 6.85 15.44
C ASP A 67 -9.66 5.48 14.93
N GLY A 68 -9.05 5.41 13.73
CA GLY A 68 -8.61 4.15 13.13
C GLY A 68 -7.17 4.17 12.61
N ILE A 69 -6.85 3.19 11.77
CA ILE A 69 -5.54 3.00 11.13
C ILE A 69 -5.77 3.00 9.61
N ALA A 70 -4.93 3.71 8.87
CA ALA A 70 -5.01 3.76 7.41
C ALA A 70 -3.67 3.50 6.73
N ALA A 71 -3.73 2.86 5.56
CA ALA A 71 -2.65 2.72 4.60
C ALA A 71 -2.99 3.51 3.33
N VAL A 72 -2.12 4.41 2.91
CA VAL A 72 -2.31 5.17 1.67
C VAL A 72 -1.07 5.17 0.81
N ALA A 73 -1.28 5.11 -0.49
CA ALA A 73 -0.19 5.18 -1.46
C ALA A 73 -0.64 5.93 -2.72
N GLY A 74 0.32 6.46 -3.46
CA GLY A 74 0.04 7.12 -4.72
C GLY A 74 1.26 7.32 -5.58
N VAL A 75 1.03 7.43 -6.88
CA VAL A 75 2.04 7.83 -7.86
C VAL A 75 2.19 9.35 -7.80
N ILE A 76 3.41 9.85 -7.72
CA ILE A 76 3.67 11.29 -7.66
C ILE A 76 3.22 11.94 -8.98
N PRO A 77 2.46 13.05 -8.95
CA PRO A 77 2.03 13.75 -10.16
C PRO A 77 3.21 14.09 -11.08
N GLY A 78 3.06 13.85 -12.37
CA GLY A 78 4.12 14.07 -13.36
C GLY A 78 5.06 12.87 -13.58
N THR A 79 4.85 11.77 -12.84
CA THR A 79 5.52 10.49 -13.14
C THR A 79 5.06 9.97 -14.50
N VAL A 80 6.01 9.81 -15.42
CA VAL A 80 5.75 9.37 -16.80
C VAL A 80 6.73 8.28 -17.20
N ALA A 81 6.27 7.30 -17.96
CA ALA A 81 7.13 6.34 -18.64
C ALA A 81 7.14 6.65 -20.15
N THR A 82 8.11 6.13 -20.89
CA THR A 82 8.05 6.13 -22.35
C THR A 82 6.82 5.34 -22.81
N GLU A 83 6.37 5.52 -24.05
CA GLU A 83 5.24 4.76 -24.58
C GLU A 83 5.41 3.25 -24.32
N ALA A 84 4.32 2.62 -23.86
CA ALA A 84 4.30 1.18 -23.63
C ALA A 84 4.30 0.45 -24.98
N PRO A 85 5.15 -0.58 -25.18
CA PRO A 85 5.07 -1.44 -26.34
C PRO A 85 3.67 -2.05 -26.50
N THR A 86 3.28 -2.33 -27.75
CA THR A 86 2.03 -3.01 -28.05
C THR A 86 2.15 -4.54 -28.04
N SER A 87 3.37 -5.06 -27.93
CA SER A 87 3.67 -6.50 -27.94
C SER A 87 5.03 -6.80 -27.30
N GLY A 88 5.26 -8.09 -27.03
CA GLY A 88 6.52 -8.61 -26.49
C GLY A 88 6.62 -8.56 -24.97
N THR A 89 7.82 -8.88 -24.47
CA THR A 89 8.10 -8.93 -23.03
C THR A 89 9.29 -8.03 -22.67
N ILE A 90 9.21 -7.39 -21.50
CA ILE A 90 10.29 -6.61 -20.91
C ILE A 90 10.47 -7.02 -19.46
N ARG A 91 11.71 -7.31 -19.09
CA ARG A 91 12.10 -7.48 -17.69
C ARG A 91 12.46 -6.12 -17.10
N PHE A 92 11.84 -5.78 -15.97
CA PHE A 92 12.17 -4.62 -15.16
C PHE A 92 12.84 -5.08 -13.87
N GLU A 93 13.87 -4.34 -13.47
CA GLU A 93 14.59 -4.57 -12.22
C GLU A 93 14.67 -3.25 -11.44
N GLY A 94 14.52 -3.34 -10.13
CA GLY A 94 14.53 -2.17 -9.27
C GLY A 94 14.35 -2.55 -7.81
N ASN A 95 13.81 -1.62 -7.04
CA ASN A 95 13.52 -1.83 -5.63
C ASN A 95 12.05 -1.56 -5.33
N TYR A 96 11.54 -2.26 -4.33
CA TYR A 96 10.30 -1.93 -3.66
C TYR A 96 10.59 -1.39 -2.26
N GLN A 97 9.67 -0.58 -1.76
CA GLN A 97 9.63 -0.15 -0.36
C GLN A 97 8.19 -0.17 0.10
N LEU A 98 7.96 -0.60 1.33
CA LEU A 98 6.67 -0.54 1.97
C LEU A 98 6.83 -0.37 3.48
N VAL A 99 5.74 -0.03 4.13
CA VAL A 99 5.58 -0.21 5.57
C VAL A 99 4.37 -1.10 5.80
N SER A 100 4.52 -2.05 6.70
CA SER A 100 3.41 -2.81 7.29
C SER A 100 3.17 -2.32 8.70
N VAL A 101 1.91 -2.24 9.11
CA VAL A 101 1.51 -1.87 10.46
C VAL A 101 0.51 -2.90 10.94
N GLY A 102 0.82 -3.54 12.06
CA GLY A 102 -0.05 -4.51 12.71
C GLY A 102 0.05 -4.39 14.23
N GLY A 103 -0.53 -5.36 14.95
CA GLY A 103 -0.52 -5.38 16.41
C GLY A 103 -1.16 -4.12 16.99
N PHE A 104 -2.39 -3.84 16.56
CA PHE A 104 -3.11 -2.63 16.92
C PHE A 104 -3.52 -2.63 18.40
N PHE A 105 -3.49 -1.45 19.03
CA PHE A 105 -3.96 -1.25 20.40
C PHE A 105 -4.43 0.19 20.61
N LEU A 106 -5.17 0.42 21.70
CA LEU A 106 -5.61 1.75 22.10
C LEU A 106 -4.55 2.43 22.98
N ASP A 107 -4.16 3.65 22.61
CA ASP A 107 -3.28 4.53 23.38
C ASP A 107 -3.93 5.92 23.54
N ASP A 108 -4.22 6.30 24.77
CA ASP A 108 -4.96 7.54 25.12
C ASP A 108 -6.23 7.77 24.26
N GLY A 109 -6.94 6.68 23.93
CA GLY A 109 -8.17 6.72 23.13
C GLY A 109 -7.98 6.74 21.61
N ASN A 110 -6.74 6.64 21.13
CA ASN A 110 -6.41 6.55 19.70
C ASN A 110 -5.98 5.13 19.35
N VAL A 111 -6.38 4.63 18.18
CA VAL A 111 -5.84 3.37 17.67
C VAL A 111 -4.44 3.62 17.11
N VAL A 112 -3.47 2.88 17.63
CA VAL A 112 -2.07 2.90 17.20
C VAL A 112 -1.64 1.49 16.82
N GLY A 113 -0.58 1.38 16.02
CA GLY A 113 -0.03 0.10 15.59
C GLY A 113 1.48 0.14 15.47
N ILE A 114 2.10 -1.04 15.38
CA ILE A 114 3.55 -1.20 15.28
C ILE A 114 3.96 -1.18 13.82
N SER A 115 4.68 -0.13 13.41
CA SER A 115 5.16 0.02 12.04
C SER A 115 6.48 -0.71 11.80
N VAL A 116 6.53 -1.52 10.73
CA VAL A 116 7.71 -2.26 10.28
C VAL A 116 8.03 -1.84 8.84
N PRO A 117 9.10 -1.05 8.60
CA PRO A 117 9.55 -0.74 7.25
C PRO A 117 10.19 -1.96 6.59
N VAL A 118 9.87 -2.20 5.31
CA VAL A 118 10.41 -3.29 4.51
C VAL A 118 10.83 -2.77 3.14
N ALA A 119 11.98 -3.21 2.65
CA ALA A 119 12.49 -2.84 1.35
C ALA A 119 13.37 -3.96 0.79
N GLY A 120 13.41 -4.07 -0.53
CA GLY A 120 14.23 -5.07 -1.18
C GLY A 120 14.26 -4.90 -2.70
N PRO A 121 15.13 -5.65 -3.38
CA PRO A 121 15.10 -5.72 -4.83
C PRO A 121 13.82 -6.41 -5.32
N ILE A 122 13.31 -5.98 -6.47
CA ILE A 122 12.18 -6.63 -7.14
C ILE A 122 12.50 -6.81 -8.62
N SER A 123 12.04 -7.93 -9.18
CA SER A 123 12.03 -8.13 -10.62
C SER A 123 10.61 -8.36 -11.11
N LEU A 124 10.25 -7.60 -12.15
CA LEU A 124 8.93 -7.60 -12.75
C LEU A 124 9.06 -7.99 -14.22
N ASN A 125 8.13 -8.81 -14.70
CA ASN A 125 8.01 -9.18 -16.10
C ASN A 125 6.76 -8.52 -16.68
N GLY A 126 6.95 -7.52 -17.55
CA GLY A 126 5.88 -6.93 -18.33
C GLY A 126 5.68 -7.72 -19.61
N ASN A 127 4.53 -8.36 -19.74
CA ASN A 127 4.10 -9.04 -20.95
C ASN A 127 3.02 -8.18 -21.63
N PHE A 128 3.41 -7.49 -22.70
CA PHE A 128 2.56 -6.55 -23.43
C PHE A 128 1.62 -7.25 -24.41
N ASP A 129 1.91 -8.50 -24.79
CA ASP A 129 0.98 -9.34 -25.56
C ASP A 129 -0.27 -9.68 -24.72
N ASP A 130 -0.05 -10.06 -23.45
CA ASP A 130 -1.13 -10.41 -22.50
C ASP A 130 -1.66 -9.21 -21.70
N GLY A 131 -1.01 -8.04 -21.82
CA GLY A 131 -1.34 -6.85 -21.05
C GLY A 131 -1.16 -7.05 -19.53
N THR A 132 -0.08 -7.71 -19.11
CA THR A 132 0.17 -8.02 -17.69
C THR A 132 1.54 -7.59 -17.21
N LEU A 133 1.65 -7.27 -15.91
CA LEU A 133 2.91 -7.08 -15.21
C LEU A 133 2.94 -8.02 -14.01
N ARG A 134 3.94 -8.90 -13.93
CA ARG A 134 4.03 -9.93 -12.90
C ARG A 134 5.35 -9.89 -12.18
N GLY A 135 5.35 -10.12 -10.88
CA GLY A 135 6.61 -10.31 -10.15
C GLY A 135 6.37 -10.62 -8.68
N SER A 136 7.43 -11.02 -8.00
CA SER A 136 7.42 -11.29 -6.57
C SER A 136 8.77 -10.95 -5.95
N ALA A 137 8.75 -10.63 -4.66
CA ALA A 137 9.94 -10.40 -3.85
C ALA A 137 9.60 -10.73 -2.38
N ASP A 138 10.31 -11.66 -1.77
CA ASP A 138 10.02 -12.16 -0.42
C ASP A 138 8.54 -12.54 -0.25
N ARG A 139 7.78 -11.75 0.52
CA ARG A 139 6.35 -11.94 0.83
C ARG A 139 5.44 -11.08 -0.04
N LEU A 140 6.00 -10.31 -0.97
CA LEU A 140 5.29 -9.44 -1.90
C LEU A 140 5.05 -10.16 -3.22
N SER A 141 3.81 -10.10 -3.71
CA SER A 141 3.39 -10.58 -5.03
C SER A 141 2.65 -9.50 -5.80
N ILE A 142 2.92 -9.36 -7.10
CA ILE A 142 2.34 -8.36 -7.99
C ILE A 142 1.58 -9.03 -9.14
N ASP A 143 0.29 -8.70 -9.25
CA ASP A 143 -0.61 -9.07 -10.35
C ASP A 143 -1.12 -7.78 -11.02
N GLY A 144 -0.36 -7.28 -11.99
CA GLY A 144 -0.66 -6.07 -12.72
C GLY A 144 -1.35 -6.29 -14.07
N ARG A 145 -2.11 -5.28 -14.49
CA ARG A 145 -2.77 -5.11 -15.79
C ARG A 145 -2.30 -3.83 -16.45
N ILE A 146 -1.90 -3.96 -17.71
CA ILE A 146 -1.36 -2.89 -18.54
C ILE A 146 -2.46 -2.42 -19.49
N SER A 147 -2.70 -1.10 -19.54
CA SER A 147 -3.60 -0.48 -20.52
C SER A 147 -2.97 0.82 -21.01
N GLY A 148 -2.35 0.79 -22.19
CA GLY A 148 -1.43 1.83 -22.62
C GLY A 148 -0.30 2.00 -21.61
N ASN A 149 -0.07 3.23 -21.14
CA ASN A 149 0.91 3.51 -20.08
C ASN A 149 0.36 3.36 -18.65
N ALA A 150 -0.93 3.08 -18.49
CA ALA A 150 -1.53 2.88 -17.17
C ALA A 150 -1.26 1.46 -16.67
N LEU A 151 -0.92 1.38 -15.39
CA LEU A 151 -0.80 0.13 -14.65
C LEU A 151 -1.85 0.12 -13.54
N SER A 152 -2.56 -1.00 -13.40
CA SER A 152 -3.49 -1.26 -12.31
C SER A 152 -3.37 -2.72 -11.89
N GLY A 153 -4.00 -3.14 -10.79
CA GLY A 153 -4.07 -4.56 -10.46
C GLY A 153 -4.18 -4.84 -8.98
N ASN A 154 -3.73 -6.04 -8.60
CA ASN A 154 -3.70 -6.49 -7.22
C ASN A 154 -2.26 -6.66 -6.75
N VAL A 155 -2.08 -6.50 -5.45
CA VAL A 155 -0.85 -6.84 -4.71
C VAL A 155 -1.25 -7.76 -3.58
N GLU A 156 -0.36 -8.65 -3.18
CA GLU A 156 -0.47 -9.36 -1.92
C GLU A 156 0.83 -9.15 -1.16
N TYR A 157 0.74 -8.84 0.13
CA TYR A 157 1.89 -8.80 1.01
C TYR A 157 1.58 -9.56 2.30
N ASP A 158 2.36 -10.60 2.58
CA ASP A 158 2.22 -11.39 3.82
C ASP A 158 0.81 -11.98 4.01
N GLY A 159 0.13 -12.34 2.92
CA GLY A 159 -1.24 -12.84 2.92
C GLY A 159 -2.33 -11.76 2.89
N VAL A 160 -1.97 -10.48 3.01
CA VAL A 160 -2.92 -9.36 2.97
C VAL A 160 -3.10 -8.88 1.53
N GLU A 161 -4.32 -9.01 1.00
CA GLU A 161 -4.66 -8.53 -0.34
C GLU A 161 -4.68 -7.00 -0.41
N GLY A 162 -4.32 -6.46 -1.57
CA GLY A 162 -4.24 -5.04 -1.83
C GLY A 162 -4.43 -4.68 -3.29
N LYS A 163 -4.35 -3.38 -3.57
CA LYS A 163 -4.52 -2.81 -4.91
C LYS A 163 -3.25 -2.15 -5.38
N LEU A 164 -3.04 -2.20 -6.69
CA LEU A 164 -1.95 -1.55 -7.42
C LEU A 164 -2.48 -0.45 -8.34
N THR A 165 -1.81 0.70 -8.34
CA THR A 165 -1.90 1.71 -9.38
C THR A 165 -0.50 2.12 -9.82
N GLY A 166 -0.34 2.60 -11.05
CA GLY A 166 0.99 2.88 -11.55
C GLY A 166 1.03 3.42 -12.97
N VAL A 167 2.27 3.61 -13.42
CA VAL A 167 2.60 3.85 -14.81
C VAL A 167 3.66 2.85 -15.28
N ILE A 168 3.55 2.43 -16.53
CA ILE A 168 4.49 1.50 -17.15
C ILE A 168 4.78 1.93 -18.59
N GLY A 169 5.99 1.66 -19.06
CA GLY A 169 6.44 1.97 -20.41
C GLY A 169 7.64 1.15 -20.81
N ALA A 170 8.18 1.40 -22.01
CA ALA A 170 9.35 0.67 -22.49
C ALA A 170 10.61 0.83 -21.61
N ASN A 171 10.72 1.92 -20.84
CA ASN A 171 11.92 2.22 -20.05
C ASN A 171 11.79 1.94 -18.55
N LYS A 172 10.59 1.98 -17.98
CA LYS A 172 10.37 1.79 -16.54
C LYS A 172 8.93 1.41 -16.19
N ALA A 173 8.77 0.86 -15.00
CA ALA A 173 7.51 0.66 -14.31
C ALA A 173 7.59 1.30 -12.92
N VAL A 174 6.59 2.11 -12.58
CA VAL A 174 6.44 2.74 -11.26
C VAL A 174 5.07 2.38 -10.74
N GLY A 175 5.03 1.79 -9.55
CA GLY A 175 3.79 1.37 -8.91
C GLY A 175 3.67 1.89 -7.49
N ALA A 176 2.46 2.20 -7.08
CA ALA A 176 2.07 2.47 -5.71
C ALA A 176 0.98 1.47 -5.32
N PHE A 177 1.03 0.94 -4.11
CA PHE A 177 0.10 -0.08 -3.66
C PHE A 177 -0.24 0.08 -2.18
N HIS A 178 -1.41 -0.42 -1.81
CA HIS A 178 -1.88 -0.47 -0.44
C HIS A 178 -2.78 -1.70 -0.25
N GLY A 179 -2.89 -2.18 0.99
CA GLY A 179 -3.82 -3.23 1.38
C GLY A 179 -4.10 -3.16 2.86
N ASN A 180 -5.18 -3.82 3.28
CA ASN A 180 -5.55 -3.98 4.67
C ASN A 180 -6.48 -5.19 4.86
N ASP A 181 -6.42 -5.76 6.04
CA ASP A 181 -7.45 -6.61 6.64
C ASP A 181 -7.69 -6.17 8.09
N GLU A 182 -8.29 -7.02 8.92
CA GLU A 182 -8.60 -6.71 10.33
C GLU A 182 -7.35 -6.53 11.20
N ASP A 183 -6.24 -7.23 10.89
CA ASP A 183 -5.07 -7.34 11.75
C ASP A 183 -3.86 -6.52 11.25
N ASP A 184 -3.81 -6.26 9.95
CA ASP A 184 -2.66 -5.68 9.29
C ASP A 184 -3.06 -4.67 8.20
N ILE A 185 -2.25 -3.61 8.09
CA ILE A 185 -2.27 -2.70 6.94
C ILE A 185 -0.88 -2.63 6.31
N TYR A 186 -0.83 -2.32 5.02
CA TYR A 186 0.42 -1.95 4.38
C TYR A 186 0.23 -0.92 3.27
N ALA A 187 1.27 -0.10 3.08
CA ALA A 187 1.36 0.84 1.98
C ALA A 187 2.79 0.84 1.45
N GLY A 188 2.93 0.93 0.13
CA GLY A 188 4.23 0.84 -0.52
C GLY A 188 4.23 1.23 -1.98
N GLY A 189 5.34 0.95 -2.63
CA GLY A 189 5.50 1.09 -4.06
C GLY A 189 6.81 0.51 -4.55
N PHE A 190 7.01 0.60 -5.86
CA PHE A 190 8.23 0.19 -6.53
C PHE A 190 8.62 1.15 -7.64
N TYR A 191 9.92 1.22 -7.90
CA TYR A 191 10.50 1.87 -9.08
C TYR A 191 11.46 0.88 -9.73
N ALA A 192 11.15 0.46 -10.95
CA ALA A 192 11.93 -0.53 -11.68
C ALA A 192 12.20 -0.06 -13.11
N THR A 193 13.43 -0.20 -13.57
CA THR A 193 13.86 0.18 -14.93
C THR A 193 13.96 -1.04 -15.82
N ALA A 194 13.66 -0.88 -17.10
CA ALA A 194 13.82 -1.93 -18.09
C ALA A 194 15.29 -2.37 -18.13
N ARG A 195 15.51 -3.69 -18.08
CA ARG A 195 16.83 -4.28 -18.24
C ARG A 195 17.15 -4.28 -19.73
N THR A 196 18.23 -3.62 -20.10
CA THR A 196 18.83 -3.75 -21.43
C THR A 196 19.86 -4.87 -21.34
N ASP A 197 19.51 -6.04 -21.85
CA ASP A 197 20.47 -7.13 -22.07
C ASP A 197 21.41 -6.82 -23.25
#